data_AF-D3W064-F1
#
_entry.id   AF-D3W064-F1
#
_cell.length_a   1.000
_cell.length_b   1.000
_cell.length_c   1.000
_cell.angle_alpha   90.00
_cell.angle_beta   90.00
_cell.angle_gamma   90.00
#
_symmetry.space_group_name_H-M   'P 1'
#
loop_
_entity.id
_entity.type
_entity.pdbx_description
1 polymer ?
#
loop_
_entity_poly.entity_id
_entity_poly.type
_entity_poly.pdbx_seq_one_letter_code
_entity_poly.pdbx_strand_id
1 'polypeptide(L)'
;LRGRGPIMVNSNYYAMDFLYVFPTSIQAARAGNAIHSIMLYRRKLDRAQIKPLMLLHTIPMCSAQYERMFNTTRVPGVETDTLQHVNESKHIVVYHKGRYFKVWMFYDGRLLLPREIEQQMERILADKSEPLPGEERLAALTAGDRTPWAKARESFFSRGKNKQSLDAVEKAAFFLTLDDTEQRYDTKNPVKSLDIYAKSLLHGKCYDRWFDKSLNMIVYKNGTMGL
;
A
#
# COMPACT_ATOMS: atom_id res chain seq x y z
N LEU A 1 17.86 -8.83 -4.30
CA LEU A 1 16.81 -9.87 -4.15
C LEU A 1 17.27 -11.17 -3.45
N ARG A 2 18.58 -11.37 -3.18
CA ARG A 2 19.09 -12.56 -2.48
C ARG A 2 19.11 -12.46 -0.94
N GLY A 3 19.05 -11.25 -0.36
CA GLY A 3 18.97 -11.10 1.10
C GLY A 3 17.74 -11.83 1.68
N ARG A 4 17.94 -12.68 2.69
CA ARG A 4 16.91 -13.56 3.27
C ARG A 4 16.30 -13.06 4.59
N GLY A 5 16.90 -12.03 5.20
CA GLY A 5 16.33 -11.36 6.37
C GLY A 5 15.05 -10.58 6.05
N PRO A 6 14.36 -10.07 7.08
CA PRO A 6 13.10 -9.36 6.91
C PRO A 6 13.33 -8.03 6.19
N ILE A 7 12.38 -7.66 5.33
CA ILE A 7 12.45 -6.40 4.57
C ILE A 7 11.89 -5.21 5.34
N MET A 8 10.92 -5.47 6.22
CA MET A 8 10.39 -4.49 7.17
C MET A 8 11.55 -3.93 8.02
N VAL A 9 11.61 -2.59 8.17
CA VAL A 9 12.70 -1.82 8.82
C VAL A 9 14.05 -1.86 8.09
N ASN A 10 14.50 -3.02 7.60
CA ASN A 10 15.86 -3.16 7.03
C ASN A 10 15.97 -2.70 5.57
N SER A 11 14.86 -2.65 4.83
CA SER A 11 14.85 -2.35 3.40
C SER A 11 13.66 -1.50 2.96
N ASN A 12 12.52 -1.57 3.65
CA ASN A 12 11.37 -0.69 3.39
C ASN A 12 11.60 0.68 4.03
N TYR A 13 11.30 1.73 3.29
CA TYR A 13 11.30 3.12 3.75
C TYR A 13 9.87 3.63 3.82
N TYR A 14 9.67 4.73 4.54
CA TYR A 14 8.37 5.40 4.61
C TYR A 14 8.48 6.85 4.16
N ALA A 15 7.35 7.42 3.75
CA ALA A 15 7.20 8.85 3.52
C ALA A 15 6.04 9.41 4.35
N MET A 16 6.28 10.55 4.98
CA MET A 16 5.31 11.24 5.83
C MET A 16 4.51 12.26 5.03
N ASP A 17 3.23 12.45 5.38
CA ASP A 17 2.38 13.50 4.82
C ASP A 17 2.78 14.89 5.35
N PHE A 18 2.06 15.93 4.94
CA PHE A 18 2.27 17.29 5.41
C PHE A 18 2.18 17.39 6.94
N LEU A 19 3.17 18.02 7.56
CA LEU A 19 3.21 18.20 9.02
C LEU A 19 2.26 19.28 9.54
N TYR A 20 1.95 20.28 8.71
CA TYR A 20 1.26 21.50 9.12
C TYR A 20 -0.03 21.77 8.35
N VAL A 21 -0.34 20.96 7.34
CA VAL A 21 -1.51 21.13 6.47
C VAL A 21 -2.36 19.87 6.53
N PHE A 22 -3.61 20.01 6.94
CA PHE A 22 -4.55 18.89 7.10
C PHE A 22 -5.76 19.13 6.20
N PRO A 23 -5.79 18.57 4.98
CA PRO A 23 -6.85 18.89 4.00
C PRO A 23 -8.25 18.49 4.46
N THR A 24 -8.37 17.44 5.28
CA THR A 24 -9.62 16.99 5.89
C THR A 24 -9.32 16.11 7.10
N SER A 25 -10.24 16.06 8.06
CA SER A 25 -10.23 15.09 9.17
C SER A 25 -10.98 13.80 8.85
N ILE A 26 -11.65 13.72 7.70
CA ILE A 26 -12.46 12.57 7.29
C ILE A 26 -11.58 11.57 6.54
N GLN A 27 -11.33 10.42 7.15
CA GLN A 27 -10.48 9.34 6.59
C GLN A 27 -10.91 8.92 5.17
N ALA A 28 -12.20 8.65 4.96
CA ALA A 28 -12.71 8.24 3.65
C ALA A 28 -12.52 9.31 2.58
N ALA A 29 -12.80 10.58 2.91
CA ALA A 29 -12.64 11.71 2.00
C ALA A 29 -11.16 11.90 1.62
N ARG A 30 -10.24 11.76 2.59
CA ARG A 30 -8.80 11.80 2.33
C ARG A 30 -8.38 10.68 1.39
N ALA A 31 -8.78 9.45 1.71
CA ALA A 31 -8.47 8.28 0.91
C ALA A 31 -9.00 8.42 -0.54
N GLY A 32 -10.25 8.83 -0.72
CA GLY A 32 -10.85 9.03 -2.04
C GLY A 32 -10.07 9.99 -2.94
N ASN A 33 -9.68 11.14 -2.39
CA ASN A 33 -8.87 12.13 -3.13
C ASN A 33 -7.44 11.65 -3.40
N ALA A 34 -6.78 11.03 -2.42
CA ALA A 34 -5.42 10.53 -2.56
C ALA A 34 -5.33 9.38 -3.58
N ILE A 35 -6.25 8.40 -3.50
CA ILE A 35 -6.36 7.30 -4.44
C ILE A 35 -6.62 7.82 -5.86
N HIS A 36 -7.56 8.75 -6.02
CA HIS A 36 -7.83 9.34 -7.34
C HIS A 36 -6.58 10.02 -7.91
N SER A 37 -5.90 10.82 -7.10
CA SER A 37 -4.71 11.56 -7.50
C SER A 37 -3.56 10.65 -7.90
N ILE A 38 -3.30 9.59 -7.12
CA ILE A 38 -2.22 8.65 -7.44
C ILE A 38 -2.55 7.79 -8.67
N MET A 39 -3.82 7.47 -8.90
CA MET A 39 -4.27 6.79 -10.12
C MET A 39 -4.16 7.69 -11.36
N LEU A 40 -4.38 9.01 -11.23
CA LEU A 40 -4.08 9.97 -12.30
C LEU A 40 -2.58 10.03 -12.60
N TYR A 41 -1.74 10.03 -11.57
CA TYR A 41 -0.28 9.95 -11.73
C TYR A 41 0.12 8.67 -12.49
N ARG A 42 -0.38 7.52 -12.03
CA ARG A 42 -0.17 6.23 -12.70
C ARG A 42 -0.59 6.28 -14.18
N ARG A 43 -1.78 6.83 -14.49
CA ARG A 43 -2.23 6.96 -15.88
C ARG A 43 -1.28 7.82 -16.73
N LYS A 44 -0.71 8.90 -16.17
CA LYS A 44 0.29 9.71 -16.87
C LYS A 44 1.59 8.94 -17.09
N LEU A 45 2.01 8.15 -16.11
CA LEU A 45 3.17 7.28 -16.21
C LEU A 45 2.99 6.23 -17.31
N ASP A 46 1.87 5.49 -17.29
CA ASP A 46 1.55 4.44 -18.27
C ASP A 46 1.47 4.99 -19.71
N ARG A 47 1.08 6.26 -19.87
CA ARG A 47 1.02 6.95 -21.17
C ARG A 47 2.31 7.69 -21.56
N ALA A 48 3.39 7.54 -20.79
CA ALA A 48 4.64 8.27 -20.97
C ALA A 48 4.47 9.80 -21.06
N GLN A 49 3.53 10.37 -20.28
CA GLN A 49 3.20 11.80 -20.25
C GLN A 49 3.91 12.56 -19.11
N ILE A 50 4.70 11.87 -18.30
CA ILE A 50 5.50 12.48 -17.24
C ILE A 50 6.79 13.01 -17.86
N LYS A 51 7.07 14.30 -17.66
CA LYS A 51 8.32 14.90 -18.13
C LYS A 51 9.52 14.23 -17.42
N PRO A 52 10.62 13.94 -18.13
CA PRO A 52 11.81 13.38 -17.51
C PRO A 52 12.30 14.24 -16.35
N LEU A 53 12.76 13.60 -15.29
CA LEU A 53 13.49 14.28 -14.22
C LEU A 53 14.85 14.72 -14.76
N MET A 54 15.17 16.01 -14.64
CA MET A 54 16.43 16.57 -15.14
C MET A 54 17.35 16.90 -13.97
N LEU A 55 18.51 16.25 -13.87
CA LEU A 55 19.56 16.63 -12.93
C LEU A 55 20.14 17.98 -13.36
N LEU A 56 20.13 18.94 -12.42
CA LEU A 56 20.55 20.33 -12.66
C LEU A 56 19.93 20.98 -13.90
N HIS A 57 18.70 20.56 -14.27
CA HIS A 57 17.99 21.00 -15.48
C HIS A 57 18.71 20.68 -16.81
N THR A 58 19.74 19.81 -16.81
CA THR A 58 20.56 19.53 -17.99
C THR A 58 20.62 18.06 -18.37
N ILE A 59 20.71 17.15 -17.40
CA ILE A 59 20.91 15.71 -17.68
C ILE A 59 19.62 14.94 -17.38
N PRO A 60 18.99 14.26 -18.34
CA PRO A 60 17.81 13.45 -18.07
C PRO A 60 18.18 12.21 -17.26
N MET A 61 17.42 11.95 -16.19
CA MET A 61 17.56 10.77 -15.35
C MET A 61 16.69 9.63 -15.88
N CYS A 62 17.18 8.39 -15.75
CA CYS A 62 16.46 7.19 -16.15
C CYS A 62 15.17 7.02 -15.32
N SER A 63 14.04 6.78 -15.99
CA SER A 63 12.72 6.62 -15.38
C SER A 63 12.27 5.16 -15.18
N ALA A 64 13.12 4.17 -15.48
CA ALA A 64 12.75 2.74 -15.44
C ALA A 64 12.25 2.26 -14.06
N GLN A 65 12.64 2.94 -12.98
CA GLN A 65 12.17 2.61 -11.63
C GLN A 65 10.70 2.99 -11.42
N TYR A 66 10.23 4.09 -12.03
CA TYR A 66 8.86 4.56 -11.84
C TYR A 66 7.83 3.57 -12.37
N GLU A 67 8.14 2.87 -13.46
CA GLU A 67 7.27 1.82 -14.03
C GLU A 67 6.94 0.72 -13.00
N ARG A 68 7.86 0.44 -12.07
CA ARG A 68 7.68 -0.57 -11.02
C ARG A 68 7.04 -0.03 -9.74
N MET A 69 6.64 1.24 -9.70
CA MET A 69 5.96 1.83 -8.54
C MET A 69 4.58 1.21 -8.32
N PHE A 70 3.87 0.92 -9.41
CA PHE A 70 2.54 0.31 -9.39
C PHE A 70 2.58 -1.14 -9.87
N ASN A 71 1.52 -1.88 -9.57
CA ASN A 71 1.28 -3.23 -10.08
C ASN A 71 2.42 -4.22 -9.79
N THR A 72 3.24 -3.91 -8.79
CA THR A 72 4.48 -4.64 -8.52
C THR A 72 4.43 -5.21 -7.12
N THR A 73 4.89 -6.44 -6.99
CA THR A 73 5.08 -7.11 -5.70
C THR A 73 6.37 -7.90 -5.73
N ARG A 74 7.01 -7.98 -4.57
CA ARG A 74 8.15 -8.86 -4.36
C ARG A 74 7.66 -10.21 -3.91
N VAL A 75 7.77 -11.22 -4.76
CA VAL A 75 7.36 -12.59 -4.44
C VAL A 75 8.50 -13.29 -3.71
N PRO A 76 8.28 -13.82 -2.49
CA PRO A 76 9.31 -14.54 -1.75
C PRO A 76 9.68 -15.85 -2.47
N GLY A 77 10.97 -16.15 -2.56
CA GLY A 77 11.47 -17.45 -2.99
C GLY A 77 12.38 -18.06 -1.92
N VAL A 78 12.59 -19.37 -1.96
CA VAL A 78 13.39 -20.07 -0.93
C VAL A 78 14.82 -19.51 -0.89
N GLU A 79 15.46 -19.41 -2.05
CA GLU A 79 16.84 -18.90 -2.19
C GLU A 79 16.90 -17.44 -2.65
N THR A 80 16.02 -17.05 -3.58
CA THR A 80 16.02 -15.72 -4.19
C THR A 80 14.58 -15.26 -4.42
N ASP A 81 14.28 -14.01 -4.06
CA ASP A 81 12.98 -13.42 -4.36
C ASP A 81 12.89 -12.97 -5.81
N THR A 82 11.68 -12.85 -6.33
CA THR A 82 11.43 -12.30 -7.67
C THR A 82 10.57 -11.05 -7.58
N LEU A 83 10.72 -10.15 -8.55
CA LEU A 83 9.81 -9.04 -8.72
C LEU A 83 8.77 -9.45 -9.75
N GLN A 84 7.51 -9.51 -9.34
CA GLN A 84 6.39 -9.67 -10.25
C GLN A 84 5.82 -8.29 -10.55
N HIS A 85 5.84 -7.91 -11.83
CA HIS A 85 5.18 -6.72 -12.34
C HIS A 85 4.08 -7.15 -13.29
N VAL A 86 2.87 -6.59 -13.14
CA VAL A 86 1.75 -6.85 -14.05
C VAL A 86 1.42 -5.59 -14.85
N ASN A 87 1.27 -5.73 -16.17
CA ASN A 87 1.05 -4.58 -17.05
C ASN A 87 -0.31 -3.91 -16.77
N GLU A 88 -1.34 -4.70 -16.46
CA GLU A 88 -2.71 -4.19 -16.32
C GLU A 88 -3.36 -4.61 -14.99
N SER A 89 -3.18 -3.78 -13.95
CA SER A 89 -4.04 -3.86 -12.76
C SER A 89 -5.15 -2.82 -12.80
N LYS A 90 -6.39 -3.25 -12.54
CA LYS A 90 -7.59 -2.39 -12.52
C LYS A 90 -8.21 -2.24 -11.12
N HIS A 91 -7.55 -2.79 -10.09
CA HIS A 91 -8.03 -2.76 -8.72
C HIS A 91 -6.90 -2.40 -7.74
N ILE A 92 -7.30 -1.93 -6.56
CA ILE A 92 -6.45 -1.84 -5.38
C ILE A 92 -6.90 -2.88 -4.36
N VAL A 93 -6.05 -3.14 -3.37
CA VAL A 93 -6.48 -3.85 -2.16
C VAL A 93 -6.49 -2.88 -1.01
N VAL A 94 -7.57 -2.91 -0.25
CA VAL A 94 -7.77 -2.11 0.95
C VAL A 94 -7.78 -3.04 2.16
N TYR A 95 -7.01 -2.71 3.18
CA TYR A 95 -7.02 -3.36 4.47
C TYR A 95 -7.70 -2.47 5.51
N HIS A 96 -8.63 -3.04 6.27
CA HIS A 96 -9.22 -2.39 7.43
C HIS A 96 -9.59 -3.46 8.48
N LYS A 97 -9.17 -3.26 9.74
CA LYS A 97 -9.48 -4.12 10.89
C LYS A 97 -9.36 -5.63 10.61
N GLY A 98 -8.24 -6.03 10.02
CA GLY A 98 -7.94 -7.44 9.77
C GLY A 98 -8.55 -8.04 8.50
N ARG A 99 -9.31 -7.26 7.74
CA ARG A 99 -9.97 -7.73 6.51
C ARG A 99 -9.38 -7.08 5.26
N TYR A 100 -9.43 -7.82 4.16
CA TYR A 100 -8.91 -7.40 2.86
C TYR A 100 -10.04 -7.25 1.85
N PHE A 101 -10.10 -6.10 1.19
CA PHE A 101 -11.13 -5.75 0.23
C PHE A 101 -10.50 -5.48 -1.13
N LYS A 102 -10.96 -6.20 -2.15
CA LYS A 102 -10.61 -5.91 -3.55
C LYS A 102 -11.50 -4.79 -4.06
N VAL A 103 -10.93 -3.64 -4.39
CA VAL A 103 -11.68 -2.46 -4.84
C VAL A 103 -11.31 -2.14 -6.29
N TRP A 104 -12.28 -2.25 -7.20
CA TRP A 104 -12.09 -1.87 -8.60
C TRP A 104 -12.05 -0.35 -8.75
N MET A 105 -11.11 0.12 -9.56
CA MET A 105 -10.87 1.56 -9.75
C MET A 105 -11.47 2.12 -11.04
N PHE A 106 -12.06 1.26 -11.87
CA PHE A 106 -12.61 1.64 -13.17
C PHE A 106 -14.06 1.17 -13.29
N TYR A 107 -14.90 2.03 -13.85
CA TYR A 107 -16.27 1.73 -14.24
C TYR A 107 -16.46 2.22 -15.68
N ASP A 108 -16.90 1.33 -16.56
CA ASP A 108 -17.13 1.62 -17.99
C ASP A 108 -15.91 2.28 -18.68
N GLY A 109 -14.71 1.74 -18.43
CA GLY A 109 -13.45 2.26 -18.99
C GLY A 109 -12.95 3.58 -18.37
N ARG A 110 -13.74 4.23 -17.52
CA ARG A 110 -13.39 5.48 -16.83
C ARG A 110 -12.86 5.21 -15.43
N LEU A 111 -11.85 5.98 -15.02
CA LEU A 111 -11.39 6.01 -13.62
C LEU A 111 -12.49 6.58 -12.72
N LEU A 112 -12.74 5.95 -11.58
CA LEU A 112 -13.69 6.44 -10.58
C LEU A 112 -13.34 7.86 -10.10
N LEU A 113 -14.35 8.69 -9.92
CA LEU A 113 -14.25 10.04 -9.34
C LEU A 113 -13.93 9.95 -7.85
N PRO A 114 -13.34 11.01 -7.25
CA PRO A 114 -13.02 11.02 -5.83
C PRO A 114 -14.19 10.64 -4.92
N ARG A 115 -15.40 11.15 -5.18
CA ARG A 115 -16.61 10.85 -4.40
C ARG A 115 -17.07 9.39 -4.55
N GLU A 116 -16.92 8.80 -5.75
CA GLU A 116 -17.24 7.38 -5.98
C GLU A 116 -16.29 6.49 -5.17
N ILE A 117 -15.00 6.85 -5.11
CA ILE A 117 -14.00 6.12 -4.33
C ILE A 117 -14.24 6.31 -2.82
N GLU A 118 -14.52 7.53 -2.39
CA GLU A 118 -14.87 7.85 -1.00
C GLU A 118 -16.04 7.00 -0.51
N GLN A 119 -17.12 6.88 -1.29
CA GLN A 119 -18.26 6.02 -0.93
C GLN A 119 -17.86 4.54 -0.75
N GLN A 120 -16.92 4.03 -1.56
CA GLN A 120 -16.41 2.67 -1.36
C GLN A 120 -15.61 2.56 -0.05
N MET A 121 -14.83 3.59 0.30
CA MET A 121 -14.09 3.61 1.57
C MET A 121 -15.03 3.75 2.77
N GLU A 122 -16.08 4.58 2.68
CA GLU A 122 -17.15 4.70 3.69
C GLU A 122 -17.80 3.33 3.94
N ARG A 123 -18.10 2.56 2.89
CA ARG A 123 -18.64 1.19 3.01
C ARG A 123 -17.69 0.24 3.72
N ILE A 124 -16.39 0.29 3.40
CA ILE A 124 -15.36 -0.53 4.05
C ILE A 124 -15.22 -0.17 5.53
N LEU A 125 -15.21 1.12 5.86
CA LEU A 125 -15.14 1.61 7.25
C LEU A 125 -16.40 1.25 8.06
N ALA A 126 -17.55 1.15 7.40
CA ALA A 126 -18.82 0.76 8.02
C ALA A 126 -19.02 -0.77 8.11
N ASP A 127 -18.16 -1.57 7.48
CA ASP A 127 -18.24 -3.03 7.53
C ASP A 127 -17.93 -3.51 8.97
N LYS A 128 -18.86 -4.31 9.52
CA LYS A 128 -18.81 -4.85 10.90
C LYS A 128 -18.51 -6.34 10.94
N SER A 129 -18.19 -6.96 9.80
CA SER A 129 -17.88 -8.38 9.80
C SER A 129 -16.49 -8.62 10.36
N GLU A 130 -16.33 -9.76 11.02
CA GLU A 130 -15.08 -10.14 11.66
C GLU A 130 -14.16 -10.86 10.67
N PRO A 131 -12.83 -10.71 10.81
CA PRO A 131 -11.87 -11.48 10.03
C PRO A 131 -11.99 -12.98 10.34
N LEU A 132 -11.66 -13.82 9.36
CA LEU A 132 -11.53 -15.25 9.59
C LEU A 132 -10.37 -15.54 10.57
N PRO A 133 -10.37 -16.69 11.25
CA PRO A 133 -9.28 -17.05 12.17
C PRO A 133 -7.90 -16.93 11.51
N GLY A 134 -7.07 -16.04 12.05
CA GLY A 134 -5.72 -15.75 11.56
C GLY A 134 -5.62 -14.77 10.38
N GLU A 135 -6.74 -14.40 9.74
CA GLU A 135 -6.76 -13.46 8.61
C GLU A 135 -6.23 -12.08 9.04
N GLU A 136 -6.59 -11.62 10.24
CA GLU A 136 -6.14 -10.35 10.79
C GLU A 136 -4.61 -10.21 10.78
N ARG A 137 -3.91 -11.31 11.07
CA ARG A 137 -2.45 -11.32 11.20
C ARG A 137 -1.74 -11.84 9.96
N LEU A 138 -2.47 -12.05 8.86
CA LEU A 138 -1.93 -12.69 7.66
C LEU A 138 -0.71 -11.93 7.10
N ALA A 139 -0.76 -10.60 7.08
CA ALA A 139 0.36 -9.81 6.54
C ALA A 139 1.64 -9.89 7.38
N ALA A 140 1.59 -10.40 8.62
CA ALA A 140 2.78 -10.65 9.44
C ALA A 140 3.78 -11.59 8.75
N LEU A 141 3.28 -12.48 7.89
CA LEU A 141 4.13 -13.35 7.08
C LEU A 141 5.06 -12.55 6.15
N THR A 142 4.64 -11.37 5.69
CA THR A 142 5.46 -10.48 4.84
C THR A 142 6.51 -9.69 5.62
N ALA A 143 6.35 -9.58 6.95
CA ALA A 143 7.25 -8.86 7.85
C ALA A 143 8.44 -9.71 8.32
N GLY A 144 8.31 -11.04 8.31
CA GLY A 144 9.33 -11.98 8.77
C GLY A 144 10.41 -12.32 7.74
N ASP A 145 11.20 -13.34 8.05
CA ASP A 145 12.24 -13.86 7.15
C ASP A 145 11.66 -14.39 5.84
N ARG A 146 12.44 -14.23 4.76
CA ARG A 146 11.98 -14.52 3.39
C ARG A 146 11.76 -16.00 3.14
N THR A 147 12.62 -16.86 3.68
CA THR A 147 12.56 -18.31 3.44
C THR A 147 11.36 -18.97 4.13
N PRO A 148 11.05 -18.70 5.42
CA PRO A 148 9.78 -19.14 6.02
C PRO A 148 8.55 -18.64 5.27
N TRP A 149 8.55 -17.37 4.84
CA TRP A 149 7.44 -16.82 4.06
C TRP A 149 7.27 -17.54 2.72
N ALA A 150 8.36 -17.79 1.98
CA ALA A 150 8.32 -18.55 0.73
C ALA A 150 7.71 -19.95 0.91
N LYS A 151 8.11 -20.67 1.95
CA LYS A 151 7.57 -22.01 2.28
C LYS A 151 6.09 -21.96 2.66
N ALA A 152 5.69 -20.99 3.48
CA ALA A 152 4.28 -20.81 3.83
C ALA A 152 3.41 -20.46 2.62
N ARG A 153 3.93 -19.61 1.71
CA ARG A 153 3.27 -19.27 0.44
C ARG A 153 3.04 -20.51 -0.42
N GLU A 154 4.04 -21.37 -0.56
CA GLU A 154 3.95 -22.62 -1.31
C GLU A 154 2.92 -23.60 -0.70
N SER A 155 2.98 -23.80 0.62
CA SER A 155 2.10 -24.74 1.32
C SER A 155 0.64 -24.31 1.37
N PHE A 156 0.37 -23.02 1.61
CA PHE A 156 -0.98 -22.54 1.96
C PHE A 156 -1.65 -21.66 0.90
N PHE A 157 -0.89 -21.13 -0.06
CA PHE A 157 -1.37 -20.17 -1.06
C PHE A 157 -1.15 -20.64 -2.52
N SER A 158 -0.77 -21.89 -2.74
CA SER A 158 -0.54 -22.43 -4.08
C SER A 158 -1.82 -22.83 -4.82
N ARG A 159 -2.96 -23.02 -4.12
CA ARG A 159 -4.24 -23.51 -4.68
C ARG A 159 -5.47 -22.91 -3.98
N GLY A 160 -6.63 -23.10 -4.59
CA GLY A 160 -7.94 -22.78 -4.00
C GLY A 160 -8.18 -21.28 -3.76
N LYS A 161 -9.02 -20.97 -2.76
CA LYS A 161 -9.42 -19.60 -2.41
C LYS A 161 -8.22 -18.74 -1.97
N ASN A 162 -7.30 -19.31 -1.20
CA ASN A 162 -6.11 -18.60 -0.72
C ASN A 162 -5.23 -18.10 -1.87
N LYS A 163 -5.04 -18.92 -2.91
CA LYS A 163 -4.32 -18.49 -4.13
C LYS A 163 -5.02 -17.30 -4.78
N GLN A 164 -6.34 -17.37 -4.95
CA GLN A 164 -7.11 -16.30 -5.58
C GLN A 164 -7.04 -15.00 -4.77
N SER A 165 -7.15 -15.09 -3.44
CA SER A 165 -7.02 -13.95 -2.53
C SER A 165 -5.61 -13.36 -2.56
N LEU A 166 -4.57 -14.19 -2.52
CA LEU A 166 -3.18 -13.72 -2.61
C LEU A 166 -2.90 -13.06 -3.96
N ASP A 167 -3.36 -13.66 -5.07
CA ASP A 167 -3.29 -13.07 -6.41
C ASP A 167 -3.96 -11.70 -6.46
N ALA A 168 -5.07 -11.49 -5.73
CA ALA A 168 -5.70 -10.18 -5.67
C ALA A 168 -4.81 -9.13 -5.01
N VAL A 169 -4.07 -9.49 -3.95
CA VAL A 169 -3.10 -8.59 -3.28
C VAL A 169 -1.88 -8.34 -4.15
N GLU A 170 -1.26 -9.41 -4.65
CA GLU A 170 -0.03 -9.38 -5.45
C GLU A 170 -0.22 -8.60 -6.76
N LYS A 171 -1.38 -8.74 -7.41
CA LYS A 171 -1.71 -8.06 -8.68
C LYS A 171 -2.38 -6.69 -8.51
N ALA A 172 -2.65 -6.22 -7.29
CA ALA A 172 -3.24 -4.90 -7.05
C ALA A 172 -2.34 -3.76 -7.57
N ALA A 173 -2.89 -2.58 -7.85
CA ALA A 173 -2.09 -1.43 -8.26
C ALA A 173 -1.18 -0.95 -7.13
N PHE A 174 -1.71 -0.88 -5.92
CA PHE A 174 -1.02 -0.62 -4.66
C PHE A 174 -1.87 -1.16 -3.50
N PHE A 175 -1.31 -1.18 -2.30
CA PHE A 175 -2.00 -1.61 -1.08
C PHE A 175 -2.39 -0.38 -0.26
N LEU A 176 -3.63 -0.31 0.21
CA LEU A 176 -4.13 0.79 1.05
C LEU A 176 -4.47 0.24 2.43
N THR A 177 -3.97 0.87 3.49
CA THR A 177 -4.43 0.61 4.85
C THR A 177 -5.27 1.77 5.35
N LEU A 178 -6.53 1.48 5.68
CA LEU A 178 -7.37 2.38 6.48
C LEU A 178 -7.13 2.05 7.95
N ASP A 179 -6.19 2.78 8.56
CA ASP A 179 -5.75 2.55 9.94
C ASP A 179 -6.81 3.09 10.92
N ASP A 180 -7.08 2.34 11.99
CA ASP A 180 -8.05 2.71 13.01
C ASP A 180 -7.46 3.59 14.12
N THR A 181 -6.14 3.82 14.08
CA THR A 181 -5.43 4.77 14.95
C THR A 181 -5.39 6.17 14.34
N GLU A 182 -5.03 7.14 15.18
CA GLU A 182 -4.80 8.52 14.77
C GLU A 182 -3.32 8.84 14.95
N GLN A 183 -2.69 9.36 13.90
CA GLN A 183 -1.32 9.85 13.93
C GLN A 183 -1.30 11.28 13.43
N ARG A 184 -0.47 12.13 14.04
CA ARG A 184 -0.26 13.51 13.62
C ARG A 184 0.95 14.10 14.32
N TYR A 185 1.59 15.06 13.67
CA TYR A 185 2.51 15.97 14.34
C TYR A 185 1.77 16.83 15.39
N ASP A 186 2.26 16.81 16.63
CA ASP A 186 1.75 17.64 17.71
C ASP A 186 2.82 18.67 18.11
N THR A 187 2.51 19.95 17.97
CA THR A 187 3.40 21.05 18.35
C THR A 187 3.67 21.10 19.85
N LYS A 188 2.77 20.56 20.69
CA LYS A 188 2.97 20.47 22.14
C LYS A 188 3.92 19.35 22.54
N ASN A 189 4.10 18.34 21.67
CA ASN A 189 5.00 17.22 21.91
C ASN A 189 5.68 16.77 20.60
N PRO A 190 6.57 17.62 20.04
CA PRO A 190 7.04 17.45 18.68
C PRO A 190 7.90 16.19 18.49
N VAL A 191 8.77 15.87 19.45
CA VAL A 191 9.68 14.72 19.34
C VAL A 191 8.90 13.41 19.42
N LYS A 192 8.05 13.25 20.44
CA LYS A 192 7.32 12.00 20.65
C LYS A 192 6.26 11.76 19.58
N SER A 193 5.56 12.80 19.14
CA SER A 193 4.53 12.67 18.10
C SER A 193 5.14 12.26 16.75
N LEU A 194 6.28 12.85 16.37
CA LEU A 194 7.02 12.42 15.17
C LEU A 194 7.55 11.00 15.28
N ASP A 195 8.13 10.61 16.42
CA ASP A 195 8.66 9.26 16.62
C ASP A 195 7.58 8.19 16.49
N ILE A 196 6.42 8.39 17.12
CA ILE A 196 5.29 7.45 17.04
C ILE A 196 4.75 7.37 15.61
N TYR A 197 4.58 8.52 14.96
CA TYR A 197 4.07 8.57 13.59
C TYR A 197 5.04 7.91 12.59
N ALA A 198 6.34 8.20 12.71
CA ALA A 198 7.39 7.55 11.92
C ALA A 198 7.39 6.03 12.08
N LYS A 199 7.33 5.53 13.31
CA LYS A 199 7.24 4.08 13.59
C LYS A 199 5.98 3.46 13.00
N SER A 200 4.85 4.16 13.13
CA SER A 200 3.57 3.71 12.58
C SER A 200 3.59 3.60 11.05
N LEU A 201 4.28 4.51 10.36
CA LEU A 201 4.47 4.43 8.91
C LEU A 201 5.47 3.35 8.51
N LEU A 202 6.57 3.20 9.25
CA LEU A 202 7.64 2.25 8.94
C LEU A 202 7.22 0.79 9.09
N HIS A 203 6.52 0.44 10.17
CA HIS A 203 6.17 -0.95 10.48
C HIS A 203 4.73 -1.16 10.95
N GLY A 204 3.97 -0.11 11.26
CA GLY A 204 2.58 -0.25 11.75
C GLY A 204 2.49 -1.19 12.94
N LYS A 205 1.50 -2.10 12.91
CA LYS A 205 1.32 -3.20 13.88
C LYS A 205 2.07 -4.48 13.46
N CYS A 206 2.91 -4.41 12.43
CA CYS A 206 3.64 -5.51 11.79
C CYS A 206 2.77 -6.54 11.05
N TYR A 207 1.44 -6.37 11.01
CA TYR A 207 0.52 -7.27 10.31
C TYR A 207 -0.56 -6.56 9.49
N ASP A 208 -0.57 -5.23 9.50
CA ASP A 208 -1.56 -4.36 8.87
C ASP A 208 -0.99 -3.63 7.62
N ARG A 209 0.14 -4.12 7.12
CA ARG A 209 0.83 -3.65 5.91
C ARG A 209 1.25 -4.85 5.09
N TRP A 210 1.21 -4.73 3.76
CA TRP A 210 1.74 -5.78 2.88
C TRP A 210 3.15 -5.39 2.42
N PHE A 211 4.17 -5.76 3.20
CA PHE A 211 5.54 -5.26 3.01
C PHE A 211 6.18 -5.65 1.67
N ASP A 212 5.66 -6.71 1.05
CA ASP A 212 6.07 -7.15 -0.29
C ASP A 212 5.57 -6.23 -1.41
N LYS A 213 4.55 -5.40 -1.16
CA LYS A 213 3.99 -4.51 -2.16
C LYS A 213 4.95 -3.36 -2.45
N SER A 214 5.08 -2.99 -3.72
CA SER A 214 5.92 -1.86 -4.13
C SER A 214 5.50 -0.53 -3.48
N LEU A 215 4.21 -0.37 -3.22
CA LEU A 215 3.63 0.81 -2.62
C LEU A 215 2.53 0.43 -1.64
N ASN A 216 2.71 0.84 -0.39
CA ASN A 216 1.66 0.90 0.62
C ASN A 216 1.24 2.37 0.75
N MET A 217 -0.05 2.61 0.93
CA MET A 217 -0.61 3.91 1.28
C MET A 217 -1.38 3.74 2.57
N ILE A 218 -1.15 4.60 3.55
CA ILE A 218 -1.71 4.47 4.89
C ILE A 218 -2.53 5.73 5.16
N VAL A 219 -3.82 5.59 5.45
CA VAL A 219 -4.68 6.71 5.81
C VAL A 219 -5.21 6.45 7.21
N TYR A 220 -4.87 7.32 8.15
CA TYR A 220 -5.28 7.25 9.55
C TYR A 220 -6.70 7.78 9.74
N LYS A 221 -7.33 7.41 10.86
CA LYS A 221 -8.71 7.77 11.19
C LYS A 221 -8.98 9.28 11.16
N ASN A 222 -7.97 10.10 11.48
CA ASN A 222 -8.04 11.56 11.48
C ASN A 222 -7.66 12.21 10.12
N GLY A 223 -7.57 11.43 9.04
CA GLY A 223 -7.24 11.92 7.69
C GLY A 223 -5.77 12.22 7.44
N THR A 224 -4.88 12.04 8.43
CA THR A 224 -3.43 12.02 8.19
C THR A 224 -3.07 10.83 7.29
N MET A 225 -2.05 10.96 6.43
CA MET A 225 -1.66 9.89 5.51
C MET A 225 -0.16 9.56 5.59
N GLY A 226 0.30 8.53 4.92
CA GLY A 226 1.70 8.34 4.53
C GLY A 226 1.83 7.19 3.55
N LEU A 227 3.07 6.85 3.22
CA LEU A 227 3.42 5.76 2.31
C LEU A 227 4.44 4.83 2.96
#